data_AF-A0A1H8JTA6-F1
#
_entry.id   AF-A0A1H8JTA6-F1
#
_cell.length_a   1.000
_cell.length_b   1.000
_cell.length_c   1.000
_cell.angle_alpha   90.00
_cell.angle_beta   90.00
_cell.angle_gamma   90.00
#
_symmetry.space_group_name_H-M   'P 1'
#
loop_
_entity.id
_entity.type
_entity.pdbx_description
1 polymer ?
#
loop_
_entity_poly.entity_id
_entity_poly.type
_entity_poly.pdbx_seq_one_letter_code
_entity_poly.pdbx_strand_id
1 'polypeptide(L)'
;MRSRTVPWGPDDTVPGPVDEVFATVRTAFPDVEIARLAVTHAADDDNLWYFTRREGAVEVQMDCLPGGAAPFLLESDTAAHRAPDVGSAVATLTDWLRGG
;
A
#
# COMPACT_ATOMS: atom_id res chain seq x y z
N MET A 1 -16.12 11.34 -1.76
CA MET A 1 -15.38 12.21 -2.72
C MET A 1 -14.00 11.60 -2.92
N ARG A 2 -13.84 10.64 -3.85
CA ARG A 2 -12.54 10.02 -4.17
C ARG A 2 -11.96 10.66 -5.43
N SER A 3 -11.45 11.89 -5.34
CA SER A 3 -10.91 12.64 -6.50
C SER A 3 -9.38 12.80 -6.47
N ARG A 4 -8.68 12.04 -5.62
CA ARG A 4 -7.26 12.29 -5.29
C ARG A 4 -6.40 11.03 -5.27
N THR A 5 -6.85 9.91 -5.80
CA THR A 5 -6.01 8.70 -5.95
C THR A 5 -6.07 8.18 -7.39
N VAL A 6 -4.99 7.55 -7.84
CA VAL A 6 -4.90 6.84 -9.12
C VAL A 6 -4.85 5.34 -8.83
N PRO A 7 -5.80 4.53 -9.34
CA PRO A 7 -5.75 3.07 -9.18
C PRO A 7 -4.46 2.49 -9.77
N TRP A 8 -3.91 1.49 -9.11
CA TRP A 8 -2.81 0.67 -9.62
C TRP A 8 -3.35 -0.62 -10.25
N GLY A 9 -2.99 -0.86 -11.50
CA GLY A 9 -3.20 -2.10 -12.23
C GLY A 9 -1.93 -2.97 -12.25
N PRO A 10 -2.05 -4.27 -12.55
CA PRO A 10 -0.91 -5.17 -12.64
C PRO A 10 0.03 -4.85 -13.82
N ASP A 11 -0.42 -4.03 -14.77
CA ASP A 11 0.38 -3.55 -15.90
C ASP A 11 1.13 -2.24 -15.55
N ASP A 12 0.82 -1.61 -14.41
CA ASP A 12 1.50 -0.42 -13.92
C ASP A 12 2.76 -0.85 -13.19
N THR A 13 3.92 -0.56 -13.76
CA THR A 13 5.20 -0.86 -13.10
C THR A 13 5.53 0.24 -12.11
N VAL A 14 5.69 -0.13 -10.85
CA VAL A 14 6.27 0.74 -9.83
C VAL A 14 7.69 0.23 -9.57
N PRO A 15 8.74 1.04 -9.80
CA PRO A 15 10.09 0.56 -9.61
C PRO A 15 10.34 0.24 -8.13
N GLY A 16 11.03 -0.87 -7.87
CA GLY A 16 11.58 -1.21 -6.57
C GLY A 16 10.78 -2.25 -5.76
N PRO A 17 11.21 -2.50 -4.51
CA PRO A 17 10.64 -3.55 -3.65
C PRO A 17 9.13 -3.45 -3.40
N VAL A 18 8.54 -2.27 -3.55
CA VAL A 18 7.09 -2.05 -3.39
C VAL A 18 6.24 -2.88 -4.39
N ASP A 19 6.76 -3.16 -5.59
CA ASP A 19 6.05 -3.96 -6.60
C ASP A 19 5.84 -5.41 -6.13
N GLU A 20 6.84 -5.96 -5.43
CA GLU A 20 6.76 -7.29 -4.84
C GLU A 20 5.70 -7.34 -3.72
N VAL A 21 5.57 -6.26 -2.95
CA VAL A 21 4.49 -6.11 -1.95
C VAL A 21 3.13 -6.15 -2.64
N PHE A 22 2.94 -5.36 -3.71
CA PHE A 22 1.67 -5.31 -4.44
C PHE A 22 1.29 -6.65 -5.05
N ALA A 23 2.23 -7.29 -5.76
CA ALA A 23 2.02 -8.58 -6.38
C ALA A 23 1.65 -9.66 -5.35
N THR A 24 2.35 -9.68 -4.21
CA THR A 24 2.11 -10.67 -3.16
C THR A 24 0.78 -10.43 -2.45
N VAL A 25 0.45 -9.19 -2.09
CA VAL A 25 -0.81 -8.85 -1.42
C VAL A 25 -2.00 -9.13 -2.34
N ARG A 26 -1.90 -8.81 -3.64
CA ARG A 26 -2.97 -9.10 -4.61
C ARG A 26 -3.16 -10.59 -4.85
N THR A 27 -2.09 -11.39 -4.75
CA THR A 27 -2.20 -12.85 -4.80
C THR A 27 -2.98 -13.39 -3.58
N ALA A 28 -2.77 -12.81 -2.40
CA ALA A 28 -3.48 -13.19 -1.18
C ALA A 28 -4.93 -12.66 -1.13
N PHE A 29 -5.19 -11.48 -1.72
CA PHE A 29 -6.49 -10.81 -1.75
C PHE A 29 -6.80 -10.35 -3.19
N PRO A 30 -7.36 -11.23 -4.05
CA PRO A 30 -7.63 -10.88 -5.44
C PRO A 30 -8.60 -9.70 -5.64
N ASP A 31 -9.38 -9.36 -4.60
CA ASP A 31 -10.34 -8.26 -4.57
C ASP A 31 -9.79 -6.96 -3.98
N VAL A 32 -8.51 -6.92 -3.56
CA VAL A 32 -7.90 -5.71 -3.00
C VAL A 32 -7.77 -4.63 -4.07
N GLU A 33 -8.26 -3.44 -3.75
CA GLU A 33 -8.02 -2.24 -4.53
C GLU A 33 -6.73 -1.59 -4.04
N ILE A 34 -5.75 -1.41 -4.92
CA ILE A 34 -4.51 -0.68 -4.63
C ILE A 34 -4.57 0.65 -5.37
N ALA A 35 -4.31 1.76 -4.69
CA ALA A 35 -4.34 3.09 -5.31
C ALA A 35 -3.25 3.99 -4.76
N ARG A 36 -2.62 4.78 -5.64
CA ARG A 36 -1.62 5.78 -5.29
C ARG A 36 -2.28 7.11 -4.91
N LEU A 37 -1.74 7.84 -3.95
CA LEU A 37 -2.10 9.24 -3.77
C LEU A 37 -1.74 10.05 -5.03
N ALA A 38 -2.69 10.85 -5.54
CA ALA A 38 -2.55 11.65 -6.76
C ALA A 38 -2.21 13.13 -6.47
N VAL A 39 -1.97 13.48 -5.21
CA VAL A 39 -1.66 14.84 -4.80
C VAL A 39 -0.16 14.99 -4.74
N THR A 40 0.38 15.83 -5.62
CA THR A 40 1.76 16.29 -5.54
C THR A 40 1.79 17.53 -4.63
N HIS A 41 2.14 17.39 -3.35
CA HIS A 41 2.77 18.50 -2.64
C HIS A 41 4.26 18.52 -2.99
N ALA A 42 4.90 19.69 -3.01
CA ALA A 42 6.31 19.83 -3.39
C ALA A 42 7.30 19.07 -2.49
N ALA A 43 6.81 18.44 -1.43
CA ALA A 43 7.52 17.57 -0.49
C ALA A 43 6.86 16.19 -0.32
N ASP A 44 5.76 15.90 -1.02
CA ASP A 44 5.15 14.58 -1.02
C ASP A 44 5.84 13.78 -2.11
N ASP A 45 6.76 12.91 -1.68
CA ASP A 45 7.23 11.84 -2.54
C ASP A 45 6.01 11.04 -3.03
N ASP A 46 6.00 10.65 -4.30
CA ASP A 46 4.91 9.91 -4.92
C ASP A 46 4.79 8.46 -4.36
N ASN A 47 5.06 8.23 -3.08
CA ASN A 47 5.29 6.89 -2.52
C ASN A 47 4.18 6.46 -1.54
N LEU A 48 3.09 7.21 -1.50
CA LEU A 48 1.93 6.90 -0.66
C LEU A 48 0.89 6.08 -1.42
N TRP A 49 0.56 4.92 -0.86
CA TRP A 49 -0.34 3.92 -1.40
C TRP A 49 -1.43 3.55 -0.41
N TYR A 50 -2.59 3.18 -0.94
CA TYR A 50 -3.74 2.70 -0.19
C TYR A 50 -4.12 1.31 -0.66
N PHE A 51 -4.38 0.42 0.30
CA PHE A 51 -4.92 -0.92 0.09
C PHE A 51 -6.30 -0.98 0.71
N THR A 52 -7.33 -1.26 -0.09
CA THR A 52 -8.72 -1.27 0.36
C THR A 52 -9.36 -2.60 0.03
N ARG A 53 -10.03 -3.23 1.02
CA ARG A 53 -10.97 -4.32 0.77
C ARG A 53 -12.38 -3.85 1.05
N ARG A 54 -13.29 -4.09 0.08
CA ARG A 54 -14.72 -3.73 0.24
C ARG A 54 -15.38 -4.57 1.33
N GLU A 55 -14.98 -5.82 1.45
CA GLU A 55 -15.37 -6.70 2.54
C GLU A 55 -14.66 -6.25 3.83
N GLY A 56 -15.43 -5.84 4.84
CA GLY A 56 -14.89 -5.38 6.13
C GLY A 56 -14.52 -3.89 6.21
N ALA A 57 -14.61 -3.14 5.11
CA ALA A 57 -14.27 -1.71 5.04
C ALA A 57 -12.89 -1.37 5.63
N VAL A 58 -11.91 -2.25 5.41
CA VAL A 58 -10.53 -2.04 5.87
C VAL A 58 -9.76 -1.25 4.80
N GLU A 59 -9.10 -0.19 5.25
CA GLU A 59 -8.15 0.58 4.47
C GLU A 59 -6.81 0.64 5.22
N VAL A 60 -5.73 0.34 4.52
CA VAL A 60 -4.36 0.47 5.03
C VAL A 60 -3.60 1.40 4.10
N GLN A 61 -2.96 2.40 4.69
CA GLN A 61 -2.02 3.28 4.03
C GLN A 61 -0.60 2.69 4.13
N MET A 62 0.19 2.84 3.08
CA MET A 62 1.60 2.50 3.05
C MET A 62 2.40 3.61 2.38
N ASP A 63 3.41 4.12 3.09
CA ASP A 63 4.43 5.00 2.54
C ASP A 63 5.74 4.22 2.32
N CYS A 64 6.54 4.63 1.34
CA CYS A 64 7.85 4.05 1.05
C CYS A 64 8.89 5.10 0.67
N LEU A 65 10.17 4.72 0.70
CA LEU A 65 11.25 5.60 0.26
C LEU A 65 11.25 5.76 -1.26
N PRO A 66 11.92 6.82 -1.79
CA PRO A 66 12.08 7.03 -3.23
C PRO A 66 12.52 5.76 -3.97
N GLY A 67 11.85 5.49 -5.09
CA GLY A 67 12.07 4.27 -5.88
C GLY A 67 11.47 3.02 -5.24
N GLY A 68 10.39 3.16 -4.46
CA GLY A 68 9.64 2.02 -3.94
C GLY A 68 10.38 1.23 -2.84
N ALA A 69 11.37 1.84 -2.20
CA ALA A 69 12.27 1.14 -1.29
C ALA A 69 11.73 1.07 0.14
N ALA A 70 12.12 0.00 0.84
CA ALA A 70 11.93 -0.11 2.28
C ALA A 70 12.84 0.89 3.03
N PRO A 71 12.54 1.24 4.30
CA PRO A 71 11.43 0.75 5.11
C PRO A 71 10.08 1.30 4.65
N PHE A 72 9.05 0.48 4.79
CA PHE A 72 7.66 0.85 4.56
C PHE A 72 7.04 1.33 5.86
N LEU A 73 6.31 2.44 5.84
CA LEU A 73 5.46 2.87 6.94
C LEU A 73 4.02 2.47 6.63
N LEU A 74 3.47 1.55 7.39
CA LEU A 74 2.09 1.08 7.27
C LEU A 74 1.23 1.72 8.34
N GLU A 75 0.07 2.21 7.97
CA GLU A 75 -0.86 2.89 8.88
C GLU A 75 -2.29 2.43 8.60
N SER A 76 -3.04 2.15 9.67
CA SER A 76 -4.47 1.93 9.66
C SER A 76 -5.15 2.92 10.61
N ASP A 77 -6.47 2.83 10.76
CA ASP A 77 -7.21 3.68 11.71
C ASP A 77 -6.76 3.50 13.17
N THR A 78 -6.13 2.37 13.52
CA THR A 78 -5.82 2.00 14.91
C THR A 78 -4.36 1.68 15.18
N ALA A 79 -3.51 1.55 14.15
CA ALA A 79 -2.12 1.14 14.32
C ALA A 79 -1.20 1.75 13.27
N ALA A 80 0.08 1.85 13.63
CA ALA A 80 1.17 2.19 12.71
C ALA A 80 2.32 1.21 12.92
N HIS A 81 2.95 0.78 11.83
CA HIS A 81 4.07 -0.16 11.85
C HIS A 81 5.11 0.21 10.80
N ARG A 82 6.39 0.18 11.17
CA ARG A 82 7.50 0.38 10.23
C ARG A 82 8.06 -0.98 9.85
N ALA A 83 7.75 -1.45 8.65
CA ALA A 83 8.27 -2.68 8.10
C ALA A 83 9.67 -2.45 7.47
N PRO A 84 10.73 -3.13 7.93
CA PRO A 84 12.08 -2.92 7.41
C PRO A 84 12.31 -3.50 6.02
N ASP A 85 11.44 -4.41 5.55
CA ASP A 85 11.57 -5.13 4.30
C ASP A 85 10.20 -5.57 3.76
N VAL A 86 10.20 -6.16 2.55
CA VAL A 86 9.00 -6.65 1.85
C VAL A 86 8.26 -7.70 2.66
N GLY A 87 8.96 -8.64 3.28
CA GLY A 87 8.35 -9.74 4.03
C GLY A 87 7.57 -9.22 5.23
N SER A 88 8.15 -8.29 5.99
CA SER A 88 7.44 -7.64 7.10
C SER A 88 6.25 -6.82 6.61
N ALA A 89 6.36 -6.12 5.48
CA ALA A 89 5.26 -5.32 4.96
C ALA A 89 4.09 -6.20 4.53
N VAL A 90 4.36 -7.27 3.77
CA VAL A 90 3.36 -8.24 3.34
C VAL A 90 2.68 -8.91 4.53
N ALA A 91 3.44 -9.32 5.54
CA ALA A 91 2.89 -9.95 6.74
C ALA A 91 1.91 -9.01 7.46
N THR A 92 2.31 -7.76 7.69
CA THR A 92 1.48 -6.75 8.35
C THR A 92 0.25 -6.39 7.51
N LEU A 93 0.39 -6.13 6.20
CA LEU A 93 -0.75 -5.86 5.32
C LEU A 93 -1.75 -7.00 5.33
N THR A 94 -1.26 -8.23 5.25
CA THR A 94 -2.10 -9.43 5.20
C THR A 94 -2.89 -9.61 6.49
N ASP A 95 -2.25 -9.35 7.63
CA ASP A 95 -2.89 -9.39 8.94
C ASP A 95 -3.99 -8.33 9.05
N TRP A 96 -3.65 -7.07 8.76
CA TRP A 96 -4.60 -5.96 8.89
C TRP A 96 -5.76 -6.05 7.90
N LEU A 97 -5.50 -6.46 6.65
CA LEU A 97 -6.55 -6.65 5.62
C LEU A 97 -7.51 -7.82 5.91
N ARG A 98 -7.17 -8.71 6.87
CA ARG A 98 -8.10 -9.74 7.37
C ARG A 98 -9.02 -9.23 8.48
N GLY A 99 -8.76 -8.05 9.02
CA GLY A 99 -9.53 -7.46 10.12
C GLY A 99 -8.77 -7.30 11.44
N GLY A 100 -7.47 -7.66 11.48
CA GLY A 100 -6.65 -7.68 12.69
C GLY A 100 -6.95 -8.83 13.65
#